data_AF-A0AB72UA90-F1
#
_entry.id   AF-A0AB72UA90-F1
#
_cell.length_a   1.000
_cell.length_b   1.000
_cell.length_c   1.000
_cell.angle_alpha   90.00
_cell.angle_beta   90.00
_cell.angle_gamma   90.00
#
_symmetry.space_group_name_H-M   'P 1'
#
loop_
_entity.id
_entity.type
_entity.pdbx_description
1 polymer ?
#
loop_
_entity_poly.entity_id
_entity_poly.type
_entity_poly.pdbx_seq_one_letter_code
_entity_poly.pdbx_strand_id
1 'polypeptide(L)'
;MQEQTALDIFNLRQSHDSWERNVAGYCAKNDMQVGNLPKEVTGPYNEMNEAWEKLKAEGDAASNATAEQFHKATANLEKAWNDMIGR
;
A
#
# COMPACT_ATOMS: atom_id res chain seq x y z
N MET A 1 -15.16 19.98 -6.77
CA MET A 1 -14.48 19.24 -5.68
C MET A 1 -15.12 17.86 -5.67
N GLN A 2 -14.38 16.82 -6.06
CA GLN A 2 -14.86 15.46 -5.83
C GLN A 2 -14.61 15.19 -4.35
N GLU A 3 -15.69 15.13 -3.57
CA GLU A 3 -15.68 14.57 -2.23
C GLU A 3 -15.07 13.17 -2.33
N GLN A 4 -13.90 12.94 -1.73
CA GLN A 4 -13.46 11.60 -1.41
C GLN A 4 -14.48 11.01 -0.46
N THR A 5 -15.47 10.33 -1.01
CA THR A 5 -16.54 9.73 -0.23
C THR A 5 -15.94 8.75 0.78
N ALA A 6 -16.55 8.61 1.96
CA ALA A 6 -16.12 7.65 2.99
C ALA A 6 -15.92 6.20 2.47
N LEU A 7 -16.58 5.86 1.35
CA LEU A 7 -16.41 4.61 0.62
C LEU A 7 -15.01 4.45 -0.01
N ASP A 8 -14.43 5.54 -0.51
CA ASP A 8 -13.11 5.58 -1.14
C ASP A 8 -12.01 5.30 -0.11
N ILE A 9 -12.06 6.01 1.03
CA ILE A 9 -11.14 5.78 2.16
C ILE A 9 -11.29 4.36 2.69
N PHE A 10 -12.51 3.81 2.74
CA PHE A 10 -12.74 2.42 3.14
C PHE A 10 -12.07 1.43 2.18
N ASN A 11 -12.17 1.64 0.87
CA ASN A 11 -11.52 0.79 -0.13
C ASN A 11 -9.98 0.88 -0.04
N LEU A 12 -9.45 2.09 0.14
CA LEU A 12 -8.01 2.32 0.34
C LEU A 12 -7.51 1.59 1.58
N ARG A 13 -8.27 1.65 2.69
CA ARG A 13 -7.98 0.90 3.91
C ARG A 13 -7.92 -0.60 3.67
N GLN A 14 -8.93 -1.16 3.01
CA GLN A 14 -9.00 -2.58 2.74
C GLN A 14 -7.82 -3.06 1.89
N SER A 15 -7.40 -2.23 0.92
CA SER A 15 -6.22 -2.50 0.09
C SER A 15 -4.93 -2.48 0.93
N HIS A 16 -4.76 -1.48 1.80
CA HIS A 16 -3.63 -1.39 2.73
C HIS A 16 -3.56 -2.61 3.66
N ASP A 17 -4.66 -2.95 4.33
CA ASP A 17 -4.76 -4.11 5.23
C ASP A 17 -4.51 -5.44 4.49
N SER A 18 -4.82 -5.52 3.20
CA SER A 18 -4.51 -6.68 2.36
C SER A 18 -3.00 -6.80 2.12
N TRP A 19 -2.35 -5.68 1.76
CA TRP A 19 -0.91 -5.62 1.52
C TRP A 19 -0.09 -5.92 2.77
N GLU A 20 -0.46 -5.34 3.92
CA GLU A 20 0.20 -5.64 5.20
C GLU A 20 0.15 -7.14 5.50
N ARG A 21 -1.01 -7.78 5.32
CA ARG A 21 -1.17 -9.23 5.54
C ARG A 21 -0.37 -10.07 4.54
N ASN A 22 -0.34 -9.69 3.27
CA ASN A 22 0.43 -10.41 2.24
C ASN A 22 1.93 -10.33 2.49
N VAL A 23 2.43 -9.12 2.76
CA VAL A 23 3.85 -8.86 3.02
C VAL A 23 4.29 -9.51 4.33
N ALA A 24 3.57 -9.30 5.42
CA ALA A 24 3.88 -9.94 6.70
C ALA A 24 3.76 -11.46 6.62
N GLY A 25 2.74 -11.99 5.92
CA GLY A 25 2.55 -13.42 5.72
C GLY A 25 3.67 -14.08 4.93
N TYR A 26 4.16 -13.43 3.87
CA TYR A 26 5.33 -13.91 3.13
C TYR A 26 6.60 -13.85 3.97
N CYS A 27 6.81 -12.75 4.69
CA CYS A 27 7.95 -12.56 5.57
C CYS A 27 8.00 -13.67 6.65
N ALA A 28 6.88 -13.93 7.31
CA ALA A 28 6.75 -14.99 8.30
C ALA A 28 6.98 -16.40 7.73
N LYS A 29 6.51 -16.66 6.50
CA LYS A 29 6.73 -17.96 5.83
C LYS A 29 8.19 -18.21 5.43
N ASN A 30 8.95 -17.15 5.15
CA ASN A 30 10.33 -17.23 4.67
C ASN A 30 11.36 -16.86 5.75
N ASP A 31 10.95 -16.74 7.01
CA ASP A 31 11.80 -16.34 8.14
C ASP A 31 12.60 -15.06 7.86
N MET A 32 11.95 -14.06 7.28
CA MET A 32 12.57 -12.80 6.87
C MET A 32 11.80 -11.58 7.38
N GLN A 33 12.44 -10.41 7.32
CA GLN A 33 11.81 -9.13 7.65
C GLN A 33 11.45 -8.38 6.38
N VAL A 34 10.49 -7.45 6.45
CA VAL A 34 10.08 -6.62 5.30
C VAL A 34 11.28 -5.90 4.68
N GLY A 35 12.23 -5.42 5.50
CA GLY A 35 13.46 -4.78 5.02
C GLY A 35 14.41 -5.69 4.24
N ASN A 36 14.21 -7.01 4.27
CA ASN A 36 14.98 -7.98 3.48
C ASN A 36 14.35 -8.28 2.11
N LEU A 37 13.16 -7.74 1.83
CA LEU A 37 12.54 -7.87 0.50
C LEU A 37 13.31 -7.04 -0.54
N PRO A 38 13.16 -7.37 -1.84
CA PRO A 38 13.75 -6.58 -2.91
C PRO A 38 13.34 -5.11 -2.83
N LYS A 39 14.24 -4.19 -3.20
CA LYS A 39 13.95 -2.74 -3.19
C LYS A 39 12.74 -2.37 -4.04
N GLU A 40 12.51 -3.13 -5.10
CA GLU A 40 11.35 -3.00 -5.99
C GLU A 40 10.02 -3.29 -5.27
N VAL A 41 10.05 -4.07 -4.18
CA VAL A 41 8.90 -4.34 -3.30
C VAL A 41 8.89 -3.37 -2.12
N THR A 42 10.02 -3.20 -1.42
CA THR A 42 10.06 -2.36 -0.21
C THR A 42 9.84 -0.88 -0.49
N GLY A 43 10.27 -0.37 -1.65
CA GLY A 43 10.05 1.02 -2.04
C GLY A 43 8.57 1.35 -2.15
N PRO A 44 7.83 0.70 -3.07
CA PRO A 44 6.39 0.88 -3.21
C PRO A 44 5.60 0.53 -1.94
N TYR A 45 6.03 -0.45 -1.15
CA TYR A 45 5.41 -0.77 0.15
C TYR A 45 5.52 0.40 1.14
N ASN A 46 6.70 1.02 1.25
CA ASN A 46 6.91 2.18 2.10
C ASN A 46 6.12 3.39 1.58
N GLU A 47 6.14 3.65 0.27
CA GLU A 47 5.36 4.74 -0.34
C GLU A 47 3.85 4.58 -0.12
N MET A 48 3.33 3.34 -0.18
CA MET A 48 1.95 3.02 0.14
C MET A 48 1.65 3.32 1.61
N ASN A 49 2.51 2.90 2.54
CA ASN A 49 2.33 3.16 3.97
C ASN A 49 2.36 4.66 4.29
N GLU A 50 3.30 5.40 3.72
CA GLU A 50 3.38 6.86 3.90
C GLU A 50 2.13 7.57 3.36
N ALA A 51 1.64 7.16 2.19
CA ALA A 51 0.41 7.71 1.64
C ALA A 51 -0.80 7.36 2.51
N TRP A 52 -0.87 6.12 3.03
CA TRP A 52 -1.93 5.69 3.93
C TRP A 52 -1.93 6.44 5.27
N GLU A 53 -0.75 6.68 5.86
CA GLU A 53 -0.64 7.46 7.10
C GLU A 53 -1.14 8.91 6.91
N LYS A 54 -0.85 9.51 5.74
CA LYS A 54 -1.40 10.83 5.37
C LYS A 54 -2.92 10.78 5.20
N LEU A 55 -3.45 9.82 4.44
CA LEU A 55 -4.90 9.64 4.27
C LEU A 55 -5.61 9.46 5.61
N LYS A 56 -5.03 8.68 6.53
CA LYS A 56 -5.56 8.48 7.88
C LYS A 56 -5.50 9.75 8.72
N ALA A 57 -4.45 10.55 8.59
CA ALA A 57 -4.30 11.81 9.31
C ALA A 57 -5.25 12.90 8.79
N GLU A 58 -5.48 12.94 7.47
CA GLU A 58 -6.34 13.93 6.81
C GLU A 58 -7.84 13.55 6.88
N GLY A 59 -8.18 12.26 6.97
CA GLY A 59 -9.57 11.79 7.07
C GLY A 59 -10.43 12.26 5.89
N ASP A 60 -11.60 12.83 6.15
CA ASP A 60 -12.48 13.42 5.12
C ASP A 60 -11.86 14.63 4.38
N ALA A 61 -10.77 15.21 4.89
CA ALA A 61 -10.03 16.28 4.23
C ALA A 61 -8.88 15.76 3.35
N ALA A 62 -8.76 14.44 3.21
CA ALA A 62 -7.74 13.83 2.37
C ALA A 62 -7.79 14.40 0.94
N SER A 63 -6.60 14.70 0.42
CA SER A 63 -6.46 15.22 -0.93
C SER A 63 -6.53 14.09 -1.95
N ASN A 64 -7.13 14.36 -3.10
CA ASN A 64 -7.08 13.46 -4.27
C ASN A 64 -5.64 13.06 -4.63
N ALA A 65 -4.69 13.97 -4.48
CA ALA A 65 -3.27 13.71 -4.70
C ALA A 65 -2.70 12.60 -3.79
N THR A 66 -3.10 12.54 -2.52
CA THR A 66 -2.63 11.51 -1.57
C THR A 66 -3.22 10.14 -1.93
N ALA A 67 -4.48 10.08 -2.35
CA ALA A 67 -5.09 8.84 -2.83
C ALA A 67 -4.49 8.37 -4.16
N GLU A 68 -4.23 9.28 -5.10
CA GLU A 68 -3.51 8.96 -6.34
C GLU A 68 -2.11 8.42 -6.06
N GLN A 69 -1.40 8.99 -5.07
CA GLN A 69 -0.11 8.46 -4.64
C GLN A 69 -0.25 7.03 -4.08
N PHE A 70 -1.25 6.77 -3.24
CA PHE A 70 -1.52 5.44 -2.72
C PHE A 70 -1.82 4.44 -3.85
N HIS A 71 -2.66 4.80 -4.81
CA HIS A 71 -2.98 3.93 -5.96
C HIS A 71 -1.75 3.64 -6.82
N LYS A 72 -0.90 4.64 -7.07
CA LYS A 72 0.34 4.44 -7.81
C LYS A 72 1.32 3.53 -7.07
N ALA A 73 1.48 3.73 -5.76
CA ALA A 73 2.34 2.90 -4.93
C ALA A 73 1.87 1.45 -4.88
N THR A 74 0.57 1.23 -4.68
CA THR A 74 -0.02 -0.12 -4.68
C THR A 74 0.07 -0.82 -6.03
N ALA A 75 -0.09 -0.11 -7.15
CA ALA A 75 0.09 -0.70 -8.48
C ALA A 75 1.55 -1.12 -8.74
N ASN A 76 2.51 -0.28 -8.34
CA ASN A 76 3.93 -0.63 -8.44
C ASN A 76 4.28 -1.82 -7.53
N LEU A 77 3.73 -1.83 -6.31
CA LEU A 77 3.89 -2.92 -5.35
C LEU A 77 3.31 -4.22 -5.91
N GLU A 78 2.12 -4.20 -6.50
CA GLU A 78 1.49 -5.36 -7.13
C GLU A 78 2.38 -5.97 -8.20
N LYS A 79 2.91 -5.13 -9.08
CA LYS A 79 3.80 -5.57 -10.15
C LYS A 79 5.08 -6.22 -9.58
N ALA A 80 5.78 -5.53 -8.69
CA ALA A 80 7.02 -6.05 -8.11
C ALA A 80 6.78 -7.31 -7.27
N TRP A 81 5.63 -7.38 -6.60
CA TRP A 81 5.23 -8.56 -5.85
C TRP A 81 4.98 -9.76 -6.75
N ASN A 82 4.23 -9.59 -7.85
CA ASN A 82 3.98 -10.65 -8.83
C ASN A 82 5.29 -11.14 -9.46
N ASP A 83 6.19 -10.22 -9.83
CA ASP A 83 7.52 -10.56 -10.34
C ASP A 83 8.33 -11.37 -9.30
N MET A 84 8.26 -11.01 -8.02
CA MET A 84 8.96 -11.70 -6.93
C MET A 84 8.41 -13.11 -6.66
N ILE A 85 7.08 -13.28 -6.67
CA ILE A 85 6.45 -14.58 -6.39
C ILE A 85 6.28 -15.46 -7.65
N GLY A 86 6.65 -14.93 -8.82
CA GLY A 86 6.54 -15.62 -10.11
C GLY A 86 5.09 -15.83 -10.58
N ARG A 87 4.20 -14.86 -10.36
CA ARG A 87 2.79 -14.91 -10.80
C ARG A 87 2.55 -14.13 -12.09
#